data_AF-A0A950GFY5-F1
#
_entry.id   AF-A0A950GFY5-F1
#
_cell.length_a   1.000
_cell.length_b   1.000
_cell.length_c   1.000
_cell.angle_alpha   90.00
_cell.angle_beta   90.00
_cell.angle_gamma   90.00
#
_symmetry.space_group_name_H-M   'P 1'
#
loop_
_entity.id
_entity.type
_entity.pdbx_description
1 polymer ?
#
loop_
_entity_poly.entity_id
_entity_poly.type
_entity_poly.pdbx_seq_one_letter_code
_entity_poly.pdbx_strand_id
1 'polypeptide(L)'
;VYYFAGMITAQREARWYGSRCLPLAAGLFASGLAWNMTEFSQAIAAISLVGAMVALAAWGAFVAGGAYEQQPRAARIALAGTLLMGLSALGFAAKVVIGAEFERPVYYCPWEMSRWGQVLSVEKENWWAEGKFVSITDLSGRVPDDIAGERVDVFAARKVMARGAVAGLRPKNVSYRSVNRFPQEFRNATTPSHERWWYVPARGEAIGYDKDTKNVVGRFGPDGFVERDEHVRTRFKGEPLNNQAGYHSELRYPLAFPDGAYTVDFRKGIVRKVLAPPPGETVVWAGQREDEREGWFHMFVGTEKTLYVLDESGKLVFSVPFPADLEGYRLMAVGRLSNPRRFWAWYRPRWELPLADRETMLEGQYVIFDDAGREILPRQTVPPRPGNVRDFHAAGPGPLHALSGLVTSPFEVAVLIGTLANLESESRRHDGLEAPMLLQFLGGSTELFIPGISWYWRTQPALVFGFAGLMLSSSLICGLGCYWLPRRYAFSRTRSVAWAVCGLSFGLTGFLLMIALLQWPARIACPKCRKPRVVTRERCEHCDAPHALPAPDGTEIFEEVPAIAHPALAAR
;
A
#
# COMPACT_ATOMS: atom_id res chain seq x y z
N VAL A 1 -0.56 -4.90 21.90
CA VAL A 1 0.64 -5.36 21.15
C VAL A 1 1.89 -4.60 21.56
N TYR A 2 1.99 -3.28 21.31
CA TYR A 2 3.21 -2.50 21.58
C TYR A 2 3.74 -2.57 23.02
N TYR A 3 2.86 -2.60 24.02
CA TYR A 3 3.24 -2.78 25.42
C TYR A 3 4.08 -4.06 25.63
N PHE A 4 3.56 -5.21 25.19
CA PHE A 4 4.27 -6.50 25.29
C PHE A 4 5.52 -6.56 24.41
N ALA A 5 5.49 -5.92 23.24
CA ALA A 5 6.70 -5.78 22.41
C ALA A 5 7.80 -5.03 23.16
N GLY A 6 7.46 -3.91 23.81
CA GLY A 6 8.38 -3.15 24.67
C GLY A 6 8.92 -3.96 25.84
N MET A 7 8.08 -4.79 26.48
CA MET A 7 8.52 -5.72 27.53
C MET A 7 9.57 -6.71 27.01
N ILE A 8 9.34 -7.35 25.87
CA ILE A 8 10.33 -8.27 25.27
C ILE A 8 11.62 -7.51 24.95
N THR A 9 11.53 -6.31 24.38
CA THR A 9 12.70 -5.49 24.08
C THR A 9 13.55 -5.18 25.31
N ALA A 10 12.90 -4.87 26.44
CA ALA A 10 13.58 -4.57 27.70
C ALA A 10 14.16 -5.83 28.38
N GLN A 11 13.40 -6.92 28.42
CA GLN A 11 13.73 -8.09 29.25
C GLN A 11 14.64 -9.09 28.55
N ARG A 12 14.65 -9.15 27.22
CA ARG A 12 15.36 -10.21 26.50
C ARG A 12 16.87 -10.07 26.60
N GLU A 13 17.56 -11.18 26.87
CA GLU A 13 19.03 -11.25 26.85
C GLU A 13 19.57 -11.33 25.42
N ALA A 14 19.48 -10.22 24.68
CA ALA A 14 20.03 -10.08 23.34
C ALA A 14 20.76 -8.74 23.22
N ARG A 15 21.55 -8.54 22.17
CA ARG A 15 22.22 -7.26 21.94
C ARG A 15 21.23 -6.22 21.42
N TRP A 16 21.36 -4.96 21.85
CA TRP A 16 20.48 -3.85 21.44
C TRP A 16 20.50 -3.59 19.93
N TYR A 17 21.69 -3.60 19.34
CA TYR A 17 21.88 -3.46 17.88
C TYR A 17 21.51 -4.72 17.08
N GLY A 18 21.02 -5.77 17.76
CA GLY A 18 20.59 -7.02 17.14
C GLY A 18 19.08 -7.19 17.20
N SER A 19 18.64 -8.28 17.82
CA SER A 19 17.25 -8.74 17.76
C SER A 19 16.34 -8.19 18.86
N ARG A 20 16.82 -7.31 19.75
CA ARG A 20 16.01 -6.73 20.85
C ARG A 20 14.85 -5.88 20.34
N CYS A 21 15.01 -5.14 19.25
CA CYS A 21 13.97 -4.24 18.73
C CYS A 21 13.00 -4.89 17.74
N LEU A 22 13.26 -6.11 17.28
CA LEU A 22 12.38 -6.82 16.33
C LEU A 22 10.92 -7.00 16.81
N PRO A 23 10.62 -7.21 18.12
CA PRO A 23 9.24 -7.23 18.60
C PRO A 23 8.47 -5.92 18.32
N LEU A 24 9.14 -4.76 18.30
CA LEU A 24 8.48 -3.49 17.97
C LEU A 24 8.06 -3.46 16.48
N ALA A 25 8.88 -4.03 15.60
CA ALA A 25 8.52 -4.21 14.19
C ALA A 25 7.34 -5.18 14.01
N ALA A 26 7.22 -6.21 14.85
CA ALA A 26 6.01 -7.03 14.89
C ALA A 26 4.76 -6.23 15.34
N GLY A 27 4.94 -5.23 16.19
CA GLY A 27 3.90 -4.24 16.50
C GLY A 27 3.49 -3.40 15.28
N LEU A 28 4.46 -2.94 14.48
CA LEU A 28 4.19 -2.25 13.21
C LEU A 28 3.46 -3.15 12.21
N PHE A 29 3.84 -4.43 12.12
CA PHE A 29 3.11 -5.43 11.34
C PHE A 29 1.64 -5.51 11.76
N ALA A 30 1.38 -5.61 13.07
CA ALA A 30 0.01 -5.66 13.59
C ALA A 30 -0.79 -4.39 13.23
N SER A 31 -0.16 -3.22 13.32
CA SER A 31 -0.78 -1.94 12.94
C SER A 31 -1.09 -1.88 11.44
N GLY A 32 -0.15 -2.29 10.58
CA GLY A 32 -0.35 -2.34 9.14
C GLY A 32 -1.46 -3.31 8.75
N LEU A 33 -1.46 -4.52 9.33
CA LEU A 33 -2.52 -5.51 9.14
C LEU A 33 -3.87 -4.92 9.56
N ALA A 34 -3.94 -4.34 10.75
CA ALA A 34 -5.15 -3.70 11.25
C ALA A 34 -5.57 -2.48 10.45
N TRP A 35 -4.73 -1.82 9.66
CA TRP A 35 -5.16 -0.70 8.82
C TRP A 35 -5.85 -1.15 7.53
N ASN A 36 -5.50 -2.35 7.07
CA ASN A 36 -5.91 -2.85 5.77
C ASN A 36 -7.09 -3.82 5.82
N MET A 37 -7.58 -4.20 7.00
CA MET A 37 -8.77 -5.06 7.14
C MET A 37 -10.06 -4.33 6.72
N THR A 38 -10.96 -5.06 6.06
CA THR A 38 -12.26 -4.54 5.60
C THR A 38 -13.21 -4.29 6.77
N GLU A 39 -13.22 -5.19 7.75
CA GLU A 39 -14.11 -5.10 8.92
C GLU A 39 -13.38 -4.84 10.24
N PHE A 40 -14.06 -4.15 11.15
CA PHE A 40 -13.50 -3.83 12.47
C PHE A 40 -13.30 -5.10 13.31
N SER A 41 -14.20 -6.07 13.21
CA SER A 41 -14.09 -7.37 13.90
C SER A 41 -12.87 -8.15 13.43
N GLN A 42 -12.57 -8.15 12.12
CA GLN A 42 -11.37 -8.76 11.55
C GLN A 42 -10.11 -8.08 12.11
N ALA A 43 -10.11 -6.75 12.20
CA ALA A 43 -9.00 -6.01 12.78
C ALA A 43 -8.78 -6.36 14.27
N ILE A 44 -9.86 -6.45 15.06
CA ILE A 44 -9.77 -6.90 16.47
C ILE A 44 -9.22 -8.31 16.54
N ALA A 45 -9.73 -9.24 15.73
CA ALA A 45 -9.29 -10.63 15.73
C ALA A 45 -7.80 -10.73 15.39
N ALA A 46 -7.35 -9.98 14.39
CA ALA A 46 -5.97 -9.96 13.94
C ALA A 46 -5.02 -9.34 14.99
N ILE A 47 -5.41 -8.22 15.60
CA ILE A 47 -4.67 -7.60 16.71
C ILE A 47 -4.62 -8.52 17.92
N SER A 48 -5.72 -9.22 18.22
CA SER A 48 -5.82 -10.14 19.36
C SER A 48 -4.94 -11.36 19.15
N LEU A 49 -4.92 -11.93 17.95
CA LEU A 49 -4.05 -13.04 17.59
C LEU A 49 -2.56 -12.67 17.71
N VAL A 50 -2.16 -11.57 17.08
CA VAL A 50 -0.78 -11.08 17.18
C VAL A 50 -0.46 -10.70 18.63
N GLY A 51 -1.37 -10.01 19.31
CA GLY A 51 -1.24 -9.59 20.70
C GLY A 51 -1.05 -10.75 21.66
N ALA A 52 -1.82 -11.83 21.52
CA ALA A 52 -1.70 -13.04 22.33
C ALA A 52 -0.34 -13.70 22.13
N MET A 53 0.14 -13.79 20.87
CA MET A 53 1.46 -14.34 20.59
C MET A 53 2.59 -13.48 21.19
N VAL A 54 2.55 -12.15 21.02
CA VAL A 54 3.55 -11.26 21.62
C VAL A 54 3.46 -11.27 23.15
N ALA A 55 2.26 -11.34 23.73
CA ALA A 55 2.07 -11.46 25.18
C ALA A 55 2.65 -12.78 25.72
N LEU A 56 2.44 -13.90 25.04
CA LEU A 56 2.99 -15.20 25.43
C LEU A 56 4.53 -15.21 25.35
N ALA A 57 5.10 -14.54 24.35
CA ALA A 57 6.55 -14.34 24.24
C ALA A 57 7.09 -13.45 25.38
N ALA A 58 6.39 -12.35 25.71
CA ALA A 58 6.75 -11.46 26.82
C ALA A 58 6.69 -12.19 28.18
N TRP A 59 5.65 -12.99 28.40
CA TRP A 59 5.53 -13.82 29.60
C TRP A 59 6.69 -14.80 29.75
N GLY A 60 7.07 -15.51 28.67
CA GLY A 60 8.24 -16.39 28.72
C GLY A 60 9.53 -15.65 28.99
N ALA A 61 9.74 -14.49 28.34
CA ALA A 61 10.91 -13.65 28.60
C ALA A 61 10.97 -13.21 30.07
N PHE A 62 9.84 -12.83 30.65
CA PHE A 62 9.77 -12.44 32.06
C PHE A 62 10.11 -13.61 33.01
N VAL A 63 9.44 -14.76 32.85
CA VAL A 63 9.61 -15.92 33.74
C VAL A 63 11.03 -16.49 33.66
N ALA A 64 11.67 -16.42 32.50
CA ALA A 64 13.02 -16.95 32.28
C ALA A 64 14.14 -15.91 32.47
N GLY A 65 13.85 -14.74 33.06
CA GLY A 65 14.85 -13.67 33.24
C GLY A 65 15.47 -13.18 31.93
N GLY A 66 14.77 -13.33 30.80
CA GLY A 66 15.22 -12.97 29.46
C GLY A 66 15.94 -14.07 28.69
N ALA A 67 16.33 -15.17 29.35
CA ALA A 67 17.10 -16.26 28.75
C ALA A 67 16.22 -17.15 27.87
N TYR A 68 16.55 -17.29 26.58
CA TYR A 68 15.71 -18.01 25.61
C TYR A 68 15.53 -19.50 25.94
N GLU A 69 16.59 -20.22 26.32
CA GLU A 69 16.53 -21.68 26.49
C GLU A 69 15.73 -22.12 27.72
N GLN A 70 15.63 -21.26 28.74
CA GLN A 70 14.86 -21.51 29.95
C GLN A 70 13.36 -21.23 29.78
N GLN A 71 12.95 -20.60 28.68
CA GLN A 71 11.54 -20.29 28.44
C GLN A 71 10.69 -21.56 28.23
N PRO A 72 9.43 -21.55 28.71
CA PRO A 72 8.45 -22.58 28.36
C PRO A 72 8.34 -22.77 26.84
N ARG A 73 8.11 -24.01 26.38
CA ARG A 73 8.08 -24.35 24.94
C ARG A 73 7.14 -23.46 24.13
N ALA A 74 5.94 -23.21 24.64
CA ALA A 74 4.96 -22.36 23.98
C ALA A 74 5.44 -20.91 23.83
N ALA A 75 6.08 -20.37 24.87
CA ALA A 75 6.64 -19.01 24.82
C ALA A 75 7.83 -18.90 23.87
N ARG A 76 8.67 -19.95 23.75
CA ARG A 76 9.75 -19.99 22.74
C ARG A 76 9.21 -19.95 21.32
N ILE A 77 8.17 -20.73 21.03
CA ILE A 77 7.50 -20.72 19.72
C ILE A 77 6.89 -19.34 19.46
N ALA A 78 6.23 -18.75 20.45
CA ALA A 78 5.62 -17.43 20.35
C ALA A 78 6.67 -16.33 20.13
N LEU A 79 7.83 -16.40 20.79
CA LEU A 79 8.93 -15.48 20.58
C LEU A 79 9.51 -15.65 19.17
N ALA A 80 9.68 -16.88 18.70
CA ALA A 80 10.13 -17.13 17.34
C ALA A 80 9.17 -16.56 16.29
N GLY A 81 7.86 -16.78 16.46
CA GLY A 81 6.82 -16.18 15.62
C GLY A 81 6.83 -14.65 15.67
N THR A 82 7.00 -14.07 16.86
CA THR A 82 7.12 -12.61 17.04
C THR A 82 8.30 -12.02 16.29
N LEU A 83 9.49 -12.62 16.43
CA LEU A 83 10.69 -12.15 15.73
C LEU A 83 10.60 -12.37 14.22
N LEU A 84 9.98 -13.47 13.78
CA LEU A 84 9.73 -13.75 12.37
C LEU A 84 8.83 -12.67 11.74
N MET A 85 7.70 -12.34 12.38
CA MET A 85 6.84 -11.24 11.91
C MET A 85 7.58 -9.90 11.84
N GLY A 86 8.40 -9.59 12.86
CA GLY A 86 9.21 -8.37 12.87
C GLY A 86 10.22 -8.32 11.72
N LEU A 87 10.93 -9.41 11.48
CA LEU A 87 11.88 -9.51 10.36
C LEU A 87 11.17 -9.47 9.00
N SER A 88 10.02 -10.14 8.85
CA SER A 88 9.22 -10.10 7.62
C SER A 88 8.72 -8.67 7.33
N ALA A 89 8.25 -7.94 8.33
CA ALA A 89 7.79 -6.57 8.15
C ALA A 89 8.92 -5.61 7.77
N LEU A 90 10.08 -5.70 8.44
CA LEU A 90 11.25 -4.90 8.09
C LEU A 90 11.81 -5.27 6.71
N GLY A 91 11.87 -6.56 6.40
CA GLY A 91 12.31 -7.06 5.09
C GLY A 91 11.41 -6.58 3.96
N PHE A 92 10.09 -6.64 4.16
CA PHE A 92 9.11 -6.10 3.22
C PHE A 92 9.31 -4.59 3.02
N ALA A 93 9.35 -3.82 4.10
CA ALA A 93 9.54 -2.36 4.02
C ALA A 93 10.86 -1.97 3.34
N ALA A 94 11.96 -2.65 3.66
CA ALA A 94 13.26 -2.41 3.04
C ALA A 94 13.20 -2.68 1.53
N LYS A 95 12.55 -3.76 1.10
CA LYS A 95 12.38 -4.07 -0.33
C LYS A 95 11.51 -3.06 -1.06
N VAL A 96 10.45 -2.56 -0.44
CA VAL A 96 9.62 -1.48 -1.00
C VAL A 96 10.46 -0.22 -1.21
N VAL A 97 11.24 0.20 -0.21
CA VAL A 97 12.10 1.39 -0.31
C VAL A 97 13.19 1.21 -1.36
N ILE A 98 13.89 0.07 -1.35
CA ILE A 98 14.94 -0.23 -2.32
C ILE A 98 14.37 -0.34 -3.74
N GLY A 99 13.22 -1.00 -3.89
CA GLY A 99 12.50 -1.12 -5.16
C GLY A 99 12.11 0.25 -5.73
N ALA A 100 11.57 1.14 -4.88
CA ALA A 100 11.25 2.51 -5.27
C ALA A 100 12.48 3.34 -5.68
N GLU A 101 13.68 3.01 -5.21
CA GLU A 101 14.93 3.67 -5.64
C GLU A 101 15.49 3.10 -6.94
N PHE A 102 15.34 1.79 -7.19
CA PHE A 102 15.73 1.16 -8.46
C PHE A 102 14.78 1.55 -9.58
N GLU A 103 13.50 1.68 -9.25
CA GLU A 103 12.50 2.28 -10.09
C GLU A 103 12.61 3.82 -9.99
N ARG A 104 13.59 4.39 -10.69
CA ARG A 104 13.44 5.74 -11.24
C ARG A 104 12.86 5.64 -12.66
N PRO A 105 11.64 5.11 -12.87
CA PRO A 105 11.13 5.09 -14.21
C PRO A 105 10.92 6.54 -14.61
N VAL A 106 11.25 6.86 -15.85
CA VAL A 106 10.48 7.86 -16.57
C VAL A 106 9.03 7.40 -16.45
N TYR A 107 8.23 8.08 -15.63
CA TYR A 107 6.82 7.75 -15.49
C TYR A 107 6.10 8.28 -16.72
N TYR A 108 5.53 7.37 -17.49
CA TYR A 108 4.75 7.77 -18.64
C TYR A 108 3.39 8.19 -18.12
N CYS A 109 2.99 9.42 -18.41
CA CYS A 109 1.57 9.70 -18.31
C CYS A 109 0.88 8.91 -19.43
N PRO A 110 -0.29 8.33 -19.14
CA PRO A 110 -1.09 7.74 -20.19
C PRO A 110 -1.40 8.82 -21.24
N TRP A 111 -1.81 8.38 -22.43
CA TRP A 111 -2.24 9.27 -23.49
C TRP A 111 -3.11 10.42 -22.96
N GLU A 112 -2.71 11.64 -23.26
CA GLU A 112 -3.45 12.85 -22.92
C GLU A 112 -4.16 13.37 -24.15
N MET A 113 -5.28 14.06 -23.95
CA MET A 113 -5.95 14.74 -25.03
C MET A 113 -5.32 16.12 -25.21
N SER A 114 -4.96 16.50 -26.43
CA SER A 114 -4.59 17.87 -26.77
C SER A 114 -5.84 18.74 -26.75
N ARG A 115 -5.68 20.05 -26.55
CA ARG A 115 -6.79 21.00 -26.57
C ARG A 115 -7.50 21.07 -27.93
N TRP A 116 -6.89 20.54 -28.99
CA TRP A 116 -7.47 20.48 -30.34
C TRP A 116 -8.10 19.12 -30.66
N GLY A 117 -8.08 18.16 -29.70
CA GLY A 117 -8.67 16.83 -29.89
C GLY A 117 -7.72 15.79 -30.48
N GLN A 118 -6.41 16.05 -30.47
CA GLN A 118 -5.40 15.07 -30.88
C GLN A 118 -4.91 14.27 -29.68
N VAL A 119 -4.56 13.00 -29.87
CA VAL A 119 -3.99 12.19 -28.80
C VAL A 119 -2.49 12.47 -28.68
N LEU A 120 -2.04 12.78 -27.47
CA LEU A 120 -0.65 13.09 -27.13
C LEU A 120 -0.03 11.97 -26.29
N SER A 121 1.16 11.53 -26.65
CA SER A 121 2.08 10.79 -25.77
C SER A 121 2.75 11.78 -24.82
N VAL A 122 2.73 11.47 -23.51
CA VAL A 122 3.29 12.35 -22.49
C VAL A 122 4.22 11.54 -21.60
N GLU A 123 5.49 11.90 -21.61
CA GLU A 123 6.51 11.27 -20.79
C GLU A 123 6.88 12.23 -19.65
N LYS A 124 6.88 11.74 -18.40
CA LYS A 124 7.28 12.51 -17.21
C LYS A 124 8.49 11.88 -16.55
N GLU A 125 9.30 12.70 -15.87
CA GLU A 125 10.47 12.18 -15.18
C GLU A 125 10.06 11.28 -14.02
N ASN A 126 9.10 11.71 -13.18
CA ASN A 126 8.41 10.80 -12.27
C ASN A 126 7.00 11.22 -11.87
N TRP A 127 6.23 10.30 -11.24
CA TRP A 127 4.84 10.55 -10.84
C TRP A 127 4.68 11.68 -9.82
N TRP A 128 5.66 11.85 -8.94
CA TRP A 128 5.67 12.86 -7.86
C TRP A 128 6.30 14.20 -8.29
N ALA A 129 7.03 14.21 -9.40
CA ALA A 129 7.70 15.38 -9.94
C ALA A 129 6.66 16.23 -10.68
N GLU A 130 5.89 16.99 -9.91
CA GLU A 130 4.99 17.99 -10.44
C GLU A 130 5.77 18.91 -11.40
N GLY A 131 5.45 18.80 -12.69
CA GLY A 131 5.92 19.71 -13.72
C GLY A 131 7.21 19.33 -14.45
N LYS A 132 7.76 18.13 -14.25
CA LYS A 132 8.91 17.65 -15.02
C LYS A 132 8.50 16.66 -16.11
N PHE A 133 8.48 17.15 -17.34
CA PHE A 133 8.15 16.38 -18.54
C PHE A 133 9.43 16.04 -19.31
N VAL A 134 9.52 14.82 -19.81
CA VAL A 134 10.61 14.35 -20.68
C VAL A 134 10.28 14.67 -22.14
N SER A 135 9.06 14.34 -22.58
CA SER A 135 8.59 14.65 -23.92
C SER A 135 7.06 14.75 -23.99
N ILE A 136 6.57 15.51 -24.97
CA ILE A 136 5.16 15.58 -25.35
C ILE A 136 5.11 15.51 -26.88
N THR A 137 4.53 14.45 -27.42
CA THR A 137 4.47 14.18 -28.86
C THR A 137 3.09 13.68 -29.27
N ASP A 138 2.73 13.80 -30.54
CA ASP A 138 1.55 13.14 -31.10
C ASP A 138 1.78 11.63 -31.34
N LEU A 139 0.78 10.94 -31.87
CA LEU A 139 0.89 9.50 -32.22
C LEU A 139 1.95 9.20 -33.29
N SER A 140 2.41 10.20 -34.03
CA SER A 140 3.48 10.09 -35.03
C SER A 140 4.86 10.45 -34.47
N GLY A 141 4.96 10.76 -33.17
CA GLY A 141 6.20 11.16 -32.52
C GLY A 141 6.61 12.61 -32.78
N ARG A 142 5.74 13.43 -33.40
CA ARG A 142 6.02 14.84 -33.67
C ARG A 142 5.65 15.69 -32.44
N VAL A 143 6.52 16.64 -32.10
CA VAL A 143 6.24 17.64 -31.05
C VAL A 143 5.16 18.61 -31.56
N PRO A 144 4.09 18.89 -30.78
CA PRO A 144 3.06 19.84 -31.18
C PRO A 144 3.65 21.23 -31.50
N ASP A 145 3.12 21.86 -32.55
CA ASP A 145 3.67 23.12 -33.07
C ASP A 145 3.66 24.26 -32.02
N ASP A 146 2.66 24.29 -31.12
CA ASP A 146 2.55 25.30 -30.05
C ASP A 146 3.65 25.24 -28.97
N ILE A 147 4.42 24.15 -28.93
CA ILE A 147 5.56 23.97 -28.01
C ILE A 147 6.85 23.60 -28.75
N ALA A 148 6.85 23.66 -30.09
CA ALA A 148 8.03 23.36 -30.88
C ALA A 148 9.15 24.36 -30.56
N GLY A 149 10.30 23.83 -30.13
CA GLY A 149 11.45 24.65 -29.71
C GLY A 149 11.37 25.20 -28.28
N GLU A 150 10.26 24.98 -27.56
CA GLU A 150 10.16 25.31 -26.14
C GLU A 150 10.72 24.19 -25.26
N ARG A 151 11.15 24.55 -24.04
CA ARG A 151 11.47 23.55 -23.01
C ARG A 151 10.18 22.89 -22.56
N VAL A 152 10.15 21.55 -22.58
CA VAL A 152 8.99 20.78 -22.12
C VAL A 152 8.89 20.85 -20.58
N ASP A 153 8.02 21.72 -20.09
CA ASP A 153 7.70 21.88 -18.68
C ASP A 153 6.17 21.95 -18.43
N VAL A 154 5.76 22.23 -17.19
CA VAL A 154 4.34 22.34 -16.83
C VAL A 154 3.59 23.44 -17.60
N PHE A 155 4.27 24.51 -17.97
CA PHE A 155 3.66 25.61 -18.70
C PHE A 155 3.48 25.23 -20.17
N ALA A 156 4.49 24.61 -20.78
CA ALA A 156 4.39 24.02 -22.12
C ALA A 156 3.25 22.99 -22.19
N ALA A 157 3.19 22.04 -21.24
CA ALA A 157 2.11 21.07 -21.14
C ALA A 157 0.73 21.73 -21.03
N ARG A 158 0.58 22.78 -20.21
CA ARG A 158 -0.66 23.55 -20.07
C ARG A 158 -1.07 24.30 -21.35
N LYS A 159 -0.14 24.60 -22.27
CA LYS A 159 -0.47 25.23 -23.56
C LYS A 159 -1.14 24.27 -24.52
N VAL A 160 -0.75 22.99 -24.50
CA VAL A 160 -1.16 21.99 -25.50
C VAL A 160 -2.20 21.00 -25.00
N MET A 161 -2.19 20.63 -23.71
CA MET A 161 -3.10 19.61 -23.18
C MET A 161 -4.49 20.17 -22.90
N ALA A 162 -5.52 19.43 -23.29
CA ALA A 162 -6.88 19.69 -22.88
C ALA A 162 -7.01 19.50 -21.37
N ARG A 163 -7.67 20.44 -20.70
CA ARG A 163 -8.01 20.28 -19.30
C ARG A 163 -9.25 19.39 -19.18
N GLY A 164 -9.08 18.23 -18.57
CA GLY A 164 -10.16 17.34 -18.18
C GLY A 164 -10.41 17.30 -16.67
N ALA A 165 -11.65 17.02 -16.29
CA ALA A 165 -11.95 16.44 -14.99
C ALA A 165 -11.63 14.94 -15.05
N VAL A 166 -10.84 14.46 -14.08
CA VAL A 166 -10.64 13.02 -13.89
C VAL A 166 -11.99 12.42 -13.51
N ALA A 167 -12.55 11.66 -14.45
CA ALA A 167 -13.76 10.89 -14.28
C ALA A 167 -13.34 9.53 -13.74
N GLY A 168 -13.59 9.29 -12.46
CA GLY A 168 -13.05 8.11 -11.82
C GLY A 168 -14.14 7.33 -11.16
N LEU A 169 -14.69 6.34 -11.86
CA LEU A 169 -15.11 5.09 -11.22
C LEU A 169 -13.85 4.39 -10.69
N ARG A 170 -13.18 5.02 -9.73
CA ARG A 170 -12.21 4.30 -8.91
C ARG A 170 -13.01 3.39 -8.00
N PRO A 171 -12.51 2.18 -7.74
CA PRO A 171 -13.12 1.37 -6.72
C PRO A 171 -13.16 2.18 -5.42
N LYS A 172 -14.30 2.14 -4.74
CA LYS A 172 -14.40 2.56 -3.36
C LYS A 172 -13.46 1.69 -2.55
N ASN A 173 -12.52 2.31 -1.82
CA ASN A 173 -11.65 1.54 -0.95
C ASN A 173 -12.42 1.08 0.27
N VAL A 174 -12.56 -0.23 0.41
CA VAL A 174 -13.22 -0.86 1.55
C VAL A 174 -12.18 -1.17 2.61
N SER A 175 -12.36 -0.54 3.77
CA SER A 175 -11.62 -0.75 5.01
C SER A 175 -12.51 -0.23 6.14
N TYR A 176 -12.41 -0.80 7.34
CA TYR A 176 -13.10 -0.19 8.49
C TYR A 176 -12.48 1.17 8.83
N ARG A 177 -11.25 1.42 8.36
CA ARG A 177 -10.58 2.72 8.34
C ARG A 177 -10.69 3.44 6.99
N SER A 178 -11.67 3.08 6.15
CA SER A 178 -11.91 3.82 4.91
C SER A 178 -12.17 5.29 5.23
N VAL A 179 -11.54 6.17 4.46
CA VAL A 179 -11.68 7.63 4.58
C VAL A 179 -13.13 8.10 4.43
N ASN A 180 -13.99 7.28 3.83
CA ASN A 180 -15.44 7.53 3.76
C ASN A 180 -16.17 7.45 5.09
N ARG A 181 -15.54 6.93 6.15
CA ARG A 181 -16.13 6.85 7.49
C ARG A 181 -15.64 7.99 8.40
N PHE A 182 -14.64 8.75 7.98
CA PHE A 182 -14.04 9.84 8.74
C PHE A 182 -14.50 11.21 8.23
N PRO A 183 -14.33 12.28 9.02
CA PRO A 183 -14.48 13.64 8.53
C PRO A 183 -13.58 13.88 7.31
N GLN A 184 -14.14 14.38 6.22
CA GLN A 184 -13.42 14.64 4.97
C GLN A 184 -13.32 16.15 4.78
N GLU A 185 -12.10 16.65 4.56
CA GLU A 185 -11.91 18.07 4.28
C GLU A 185 -12.65 18.41 2.98
N PHE A 186 -13.48 19.45 3.04
CA PHE A 186 -14.24 19.97 1.92
C PHE A 186 -13.91 21.44 1.75
N ARG A 187 -13.39 21.80 0.58
CA ARG A 187 -13.00 23.18 0.26
C ARG A 187 -13.23 23.46 -1.22
N ASN A 188 -13.58 24.70 -1.54
CA ASN A 188 -13.60 25.21 -2.91
C ASN A 188 -13.19 26.69 -2.94
N ALA A 189 -13.25 27.32 -4.12
CA ALA A 189 -12.84 28.72 -4.29
C ALA A 189 -13.65 29.72 -3.44
N THR A 190 -14.86 29.35 -3.00
CA THR A 190 -15.70 30.20 -2.14
C THR A 190 -15.35 30.06 -0.66
N THR A 191 -14.64 29.02 -0.23
CA THR A 191 -14.32 28.80 1.20
C THR A 191 -13.52 29.99 1.77
N PRO A 192 -13.99 30.64 2.85
CA PRO A 192 -13.25 31.70 3.51
C PRO A 192 -11.88 31.22 4.02
N SER A 193 -10.85 32.06 3.88
CA SER A 193 -9.46 31.67 4.19
C SER A 193 -9.24 31.32 5.67
N HIS A 194 -10.04 31.86 6.58
CA HIS A 194 -9.99 31.61 8.03
C HIS A 194 -10.84 30.40 8.47
N GLU A 195 -11.53 29.70 7.55
CA GLU A 195 -12.40 28.58 7.89
C GLU A 195 -11.85 27.24 7.34
N ARG A 196 -12.18 26.14 8.01
CA ARG A 196 -12.05 24.78 7.48
C ARG A 196 -13.35 24.03 7.60
N TRP A 197 -13.76 23.44 6.50
CA TRP A 197 -15.01 22.70 6.40
C TRP A 197 -14.74 21.21 6.28
N TRP A 198 -15.50 20.42 7.02
CA TRP A 198 -15.38 18.97 7.05
C TRP A 198 -16.74 18.33 6.84
N TYR A 199 -16.90 17.54 5.79
CA TYR A 199 -18.05 16.66 5.65
C TYR A 199 -17.96 15.53 6.67
N VAL A 200 -19.02 15.29 7.43
CA VAL A 200 -19.10 14.25 8.46
C VAL A 200 -20.08 13.16 7.98
N PRO A 201 -19.60 12.03 7.43
CA PRO A 201 -20.44 11.01 6.81
C PRO A 201 -21.56 10.49 7.71
N ALA A 202 -21.27 10.22 8.98
CA ALA A 202 -22.27 9.74 9.95
C ALA A 202 -23.41 10.72 10.22
N ARG A 203 -23.19 12.02 9.95
CA ARG A 203 -24.20 13.07 10.13
C ARG A 203 -24.83 13.51 8.81
N GLY A 204 -24.21 13.21 7.67
CA GLY A 204 -24.68 13.65 6.36
C GLY A 204 -24.72 15.17 6.23
N GLU A 205 -23.75 15.87 6.83
CA GLU A 205 -23.63 17.34 6.84
C GLU A 205 -22.16 17.75 6.75
N ALA A 206 -21.88 18.97 6.26
CA ALA A 206 -20.56 19.59 6.37
C ALA A 206 -20.53 20.58 7.53
N ILE A 207 -19.48 20.53 8.36
CA ILE A 207 -19.32 21.36 9.56
C ILE A 207 -18.10 22.26 9.37
N GLY A 208 -18.30 23.57 9.56
CA GLY A 208 -17.27 24.59 9.43
C GLY A 208 -16.66 24.90 10.78
N TYR A 209 -15.34 25.05 10.83
CA TYR A 209 -14.59 25.46 12.01
C TYR A 209 -13.73 26.67 11.66
N ASP A 210 -13.71 27.63 12.57
CA ASP A 210 -12.80 28.76 12.50
C ASP A 210 -11.37 28.27 12.80
N LYS A 211 -10.41 28.65 11.96
CA LYS A 211 -9.03 28.16 12.03
C LYS A 211 -8.33 28.62 13.29
N ASP A 212 -8.70 29.74 13.88
CA ASP A 212 -7.98 30.34 15.00
C ASP A 212 -8.61 29.91 16.33
N THR A 213 -9.91 30.15 16.49
CA THR A 213 -10.67 29.87 17.70
C THR A 213 -11.10 28.40 17.84
N LYS A 214 -11.06 27.62 16.74
CA LYS A 214 -11.55 26.24 16.67
C LYS A 214 -13.05 26.08 16.98
N ASN A 215 -13.80 27.17 17.04
CA ASN A 215 -15.24 27.13 17.23
C ASN A 215 -15.95 26.71 15.94
N VAL A 216 -17.12 26.08 16.09
CA VAL A 216 -18.00 25.79 14.95
C VAL A 216 -18.57 27.10 14.41
N VAL A 217 -18.43 27.31 13.10
CA VAL A 217 -18.92 28.50 12.37
C VAL A 217 -20.36 28.28 11.89
N GLY A 218 -20.66 27.05 11.48
CA GLY A 218 -21.99 26.65 11.02
C GLY A 218 -21.97 25.30 10.34
N ARG A 219 -23.09 24.94 9.71
CA ARG A 219 -23.26 23.61 9.08
C ARG A 219 -23.98 23.75 7.74
N PHE A 220 -23.66 22.85 6.81
CA PHE A 220 -24.35 22.71 5.53
C PHE A 220 -25.03 21.35 5.41
N GLY A 221 -26.32 21.36 5.11
CA GLY A 221 -27.08 20.22 4.60
C GLY A 221 -27.55 20.48 3.17
N PRO A 222 -28.33 19.56 2.55
CA PRO A 222 -28.92 19.78 1.24
C PRO A 222 -29.79 21.05 1.14
N ASP A 223 -30.40 21.47 2.26
CA ASP A 223 -31.27 22.65 2.33
C ASP A 223 -30.52 23.98 2.52
N GLY A 224 -29.18 23.96 2.63
CA GLY A 224 -28.36 25.16 2.80
C GLY A 224 -27.63 25.24 4.15
N PHE A 225 -27.22 26.45 4.50
CA PHE A 225 -26.50 26.78 5.72
C PHE A 225 -27.43 26.90 6.93
N VAL A 226 -26.96 26.44 8.08
CA VAL A 226 -27.55 26.72 9.40
C VAL A 226 -26.46 27.19 10.37
N GLU A 227 -26.86 28.01 11.34
CA GLU A 227 -25.93 28.59 12.33
C GLU A 227 -25.36 27.52 13.28
N ARG A 228 -24.33 27.92 14.04
CA ARG A 228 -23.53 27.06 14.93
C ARG A 228 -24.34 26.08 15.79
N ASP A 229 -25.39 26.58 16.43
CA ASP A 229 -26.16 25.84 17.44
C ASP A 229 -27.37 25.12 16.84
N GLU A 230 -27.61 25.29 15.54
CA GLU A 230 -28.69 24.62 14.82
C GLU A 230 -28.23 23.30 14.20
N HIS A 231 -29.21 22.42 13.94
CA HIS A 231 -29.01 21.18 13.20
C HIS A 231 -29.59 21.31 11.79
N VAL A 232 -28.93 20.71 10.80
CA VAL A 232 -29.48 20.63 9.44
C VAL A 232 -30.81 19.86 9.46
N ARG A 233 -31.81 20.36 8.73
CA ARG A 233 -33.14 19.73 8.66
C ARG A 233 -33.09 18.43 7.87
N THR A 234 -32.42 18.46 6.71
CA THR A 234 -32.15 17.27 5.90
C THR A 234 -30.67 16.98 5.85
N ARG A 235 -30.35 15.71 5.56
CA ARG A 235 -28.99 15.19 5.44
C ARG A 235 -28.72 14.80 3.99
N PHE A 236 -27.48 14.94 3.54
CA PHE A 236 -27.04 14.33 2.30
C PHE A 236 -27.24 12.81 2.39
N LYS A 237 -27.84 12.21 1.36
CA LYS A 237 -28.23 10.79 1.37
C LYS A 237 -27.12 9.92 0.80
N GLY A 238 -26.69 8.93 1.59
CA GLY A 238 -25.67 7.97 1.19
C GLY A 238 -24.24 8.44 1.47
N GLU A 239 -23.28 7.69 0.97
CA GLU A 239 -21.86 8.04 1.09
C GLU A 239 -21.46 9.01 -0.03
N PRO A 240 -20.55 9.97 0.25
CA PRO A 240 -20.03 10.85 -0.77
C PRO A 240 -19.17 10.04 -1.77
N LEU A 241 -19.38 10.30 -3.04
CA LEU A 241 -18.65 9.68 -4.15
C LEU A 241 -17.38 10.49 -4.38
N ASN A 242 -16.31 10.12 -3.68
CA ASN A 242 -15.02 10.79 -3.75
C ASN A 242 -14.01 10.00 -4.60
N ASN A 243 -13.08 10.74 -5.20
CA ASN A 243 -11.93 10.11 -5.83
C ASN A 243 -10.89 9.81 -4.74
N GLN A 244 -10.88 8.57 -4.25
CA GLN A 244 -9.90 8.14 -3.24
C GLN A 244 -8.56 7.76 -3.89
N ALA A 245 -7.48 8.16 -3.24
CA ALA A 245 -6.13 7.68 -3.53
C ALA A 245 -5.52 7.17 -2.23
N GLY A 246 -5.62 5.86 -1.99
CA GLY A 246 -5.17 5.23 -0.75
C GLY A 246 -5.86 5.84 0.48
N TYR A 247 -5.06 6.43 1.37
CA TYR A 247 -5.50 7.02 2.63
C TYR A 247 -5.85 8.52 2.54
N HIS A 248 -5.81 9.10 1.34
CA HIS A 248 -6.20 10.48 1.12
C HIS A 248 -7.61 10.55 0.52
N SER A 249 -8.51 11.22 1.24
CA SER A 249 -9.75 11.76 0.66
C SER A 249 -9.64 13.27 0.56
N GLU A 250 -9.84 13.78 -0.65
CA GLU A 250 -10.26 15.16 -0.83
C GLU A 250 -11.65 15.11 -1.44
N LEU A 251 -12.62 15.78 -0.80
CA LEU A 251 -13.92 15.98 -1.44
C LEU A 251 -13.73 16.96 -2.58
N ARG A 252 -13.88 16.44 -3.80
CA ARG A 252 -13.96 17.29 -4.98
C ARG A 252 -15.30 18.01 -4.98
N TYR A 253 -15.29 19.21 -5.53
CA TYR A 253 -16.48 19.99 -5.83
C TYR A 253 -16.84 19.74 -7.32
N PRO A 254 -18.12 19.51 -7.66
CA PRO A 254 -19.29 19.43 -6.79
C PRO A 254 -19.30 18.19 -5.88
N LEU A 255 -20.01 18.27 -4.75
CA LEU A 255 -20.25 17.13 -3.87
C LEU A 255 -21.17 16.14 -4.58
N ALA A 256 -20.75 14.89 -4.71
CA ALA A 256 -21.52 13.84 -5.37
C ALA A 256 -22.04 12.82 -4.36
N PHE A 257 -23.31 12.48 -4.47
CA PHE A 257 -23.98 11.43 -3.72
C PHE A 257 -24.83 10.60 -4.67
N PRO A 258 -25.19 9.34 -4.35
CA PRO A 258 -26.03 8.52 -5.23
C PRO A 258 -27.31 9.21 -5.70
N ASP A 259 -27.88 10.10 -4.87
CA ASP A 259 -29.12 10.81 -5.15
C ASP A 259 -28.95 12.15 -5.90
N GLY A 260 -27.72 12.61 -6.14
CA GLY A 260 -27.46 13.85 -6.88
C GLY A 260 -26.09 14.49 -6.66
N ALA A 261 -25.83 15.53 -7.46
CA ALA A 261 -24.65 16.37 -7.35
C ALA A 261 -25.04 17.75 -6.79
N TYR A 262 -24.21 18.28 -5.88
CA TYR A 262 -24.50 19.49 -5.13
C TYR A 262 -23.32 20.47 -5.21
N THR A 263 -23.63 21.73 -5.39
CA THR A 263 -22.68 22.83 -5.25
C THR A 263 -22.89 23.55 -3.92
N VAL A 264 -21.80 24.04 -3.31
CA VAL A 264 -21.83 24.77 -2.05
C VAL A 264 -21.08 26.09 -2.24
N ASP A 265 -21.77 27.20 -2.03
CA ASP A 265 -21.18 28.54 -1.94
C ASP A 265 -21.06 28.90 -0.46
N PHE A 266 -19.86 28.74 0.09
CA PHE A 266 -19.57 28.95 1.50
C PHE A 266 -19.79 30.40 1.93
N ARG A 267 -19.49 31.38 1.05
CA ARG A 267 -19.67 32.81 1.36
C ARG A 267 -21.13 33.20 1.44
N LYS A 268 -21.97 32.60 0.59
CA LYS A 268 -23.40 32.93 0.54
C LYS A 268 -24.26 32.05 1.42
N GLY A 269 -23.70 30.97 2.00
CA GLY A 269 -24.49 30.01 2.76
C GLY A 269 -25.47 29.21 1.89
N ILE A 270 -25.20 29.07 0.59
CA ILE A 270 -26.12 28.45 -0.37
C ILE A 270 -25.62 27.06 -0.77
N VAL A 271 -26.51 26.08 -0.73
CA VAL A 271 -26.33 24.75 -1.32
C VAL A 271 -27.30 24.60 -2.47
N ARG A 272 -26.85 24.13 -3.63
CA ARG A 272 -27.70 23.89 -4.80
C ARG A 272 -27.53 22.46 -5.27
N LYS A 273 -28.65 21.75 -5.43
CA LYS A 273 -28.67 20.48 -6.15
C LYS A 273 -28.61 20.78 -7.64
N VAL A 274 -27.43 20.62 -8.24
CA VAL A 274 -27.18 20.94 -9.66
C VAL A 274 -27.57 19.79 -10.59
N LEU A 275 -27.64 18.57 -10.06
CA LEU A 275 -28.20 17.42 -10.78
C LEU A 275 -28.97 16.51 -9.82
N ALA A 276 -30.17 16.10 -10.23
CA ALA A 276 -30.84 14.92 -9.73
C ALA A 276 -30.85 13.88 -10.86
N PRO A 277 -30.34 12.64 -10.63
CA PRO A 277 -30.37 11.62 -11.66
C PRO A 277 -31.82 11.22 -11.99
N PRO A 278 -32.11 10.75 -13.22
CA PRO A 278 -33.41 10.20 -13.56
C PRO A 278 -33.82 9.05 -12.62
N PRO A 279 -35.13 8.77 -12.47
CA PRO A 279 -35.59 7.63 -11.68
C PRO A 279 -34.94 6.32 -12.14
N GLY A 280 -34.34 5.59 -11.20
CA GLY A 280 -33.66 4.31 -11.48
C GLY A 280 -32.20 4.44 -11.94
N GLU A 281 -31.62 5.64 -11.91
CA GLU A 281 -30.18 5.87 -12.05
C GLU A 281 -29.60 6.47 -10.76
N THR A 282 -28.34 6.17 -10.48
CA THR A 282 -27.57 6.84 -9.42
C THR A 282 -26.43 7.64 -10.01
N VAL A 283 -26.04 8.74 -9.35
CA VAL A 283 -24.77 9.39 -9.66
C VAL A 283 -23.65 8.44 -9.20
N VAL A 284 -22.62 8.29 -10.02
CA VAL A 284 -21.44 7.45 -9.70
C VAL A 284 -20.17 8.26 -9.51
N TRP A 285 -20.14 9.48 -10.06
CA TRP A 285 -19.03 10.42 -9.92
C TRP A 285 -19.48 11.83 -10.29
N ALA A 286 -18.85 12.84 -9.68
CA ALA A 286 -18.85 14.19 -10.22
C ALA A 286 -17.48 14.84 -10.09
N GLY A 287 -17.19 15.75 -10.99
CA GLY A 287 -16.01 16.58 -10.96
C GLY A 287 -16.25 17.89 -11.69
N GLN A 288 -15.28 18.78 -11.60
CA GLN A 288 -15.32 20.02 -12.33
C GLN A 288 -13.96 20.35 -12.92
N ARG A 289 -13.98 21.26 -13.87
CA ARG A 289 -12.76 21.85 -14.39
C ARG A 289 -13.00 23.30 -14.75
N GLU A 290 -11.97 24.08 -14.48
CA GLU A 290 -11.85 25.47 -14.90
C GLU A 290 -10.59 25.61 -15.75
N ASP A 291 -10.70 26.39 -16.81
CA ASP A 291 -9.57 26.88 -17.58
C ASP A 291 -9.52 28.40 -17.49
N GLU A 292 -8.67 28.89 -16.58
CA GLU A 292 -8.44 30.33 -16.36
C GLU A 292 -8.03 31.06 -17.65
N ARG A 293 -7.32 30.38 -18.56
CA ARG A 293 -6.85 31.00 -19.80
C ARG A 293 -8.00 31.27 -20.77
N GLU A 294 -8.96 30.36 -20.80
CA GLU A 294 -10.12 30.45 -21.69
C GLU A 294 -11.38 30.97 -21.00
N GLY A 295 -11.31 31.24 -19.70
CA GLY A 295 -12.40 31.80 -18.90
C GLY A 295 -13.65 30.90 -18.88
N TRP A 296 -13.47 29.58 -18.83
CA TRP A 296 -14.61 28.66 -18.73
C TRP A 296 -14.53 27.75 -17.53
N PHE A 297 -15.72 27.40 -17.05
CA PHE A 297 -15.96 26.46 -15.98
C PHE A 297 -17.06 25.48 -16.40
N HIS A 298 -16.82 24.19 -16.18
CA HIS A 298 -17.84 23.16 -16.36
C HIS A 298 -17.81 22.17 -15.20
N MET A 299 -19.00 21.71 -14.81
CA MET A 299 -19.18 20.53 -13.99
C MET A 299 -19.54 19.34 -14.87
N PHE A 300 -19.00 18.20 -14.51
CA PHE A 300 -19.23 16.94 -15.18
C PHE A 300 -19.78 15.96 -14.15
N VAL A 301 -20.92 15.36 -14.44
CA VAL A 301 -21.57 14.41 -13.55
C VAL A 301 -21.87 13.15 -14.33
N GLY A 302 -21.33 12.02 -13.90
CA GLY A 302 -21.63 10.71 -14.47
C GLY A 302 -22.66 9.97 -13.61
N THR A 303 -23.68 9.40 -14.23
CA THR A 303 -24.54 8.39 -13.62
C THR A 303 -24.08 6.99 -14.02
N GLU A 304 -24.90 5.96 -13.81
CA GLU A 304 -24.66 4.62 -14.34
C GLU A 304 -24.77 4.55 -15.86
N LYS A 305 -25.54 5.47 -16.48
CA LYS A 305 -25.90 5.39 -17.90
C LYS A 305 -25.59 6.64 -18.70
N THR A 306 -25.47 7.80 -18.05
CA THR A 306 -25.45 9.09 -18.72
C THR A 306 -24.34 9.99 -18.17
N LEU A 307 -23.65 10.68 -19.07
CA LEU A 307 -22.75 11.79 -18.76
C LEU A 307 -23.52 13.11 -18.92
N TYR A 308 -23.53 13.92 -17.87
CA TYR A 308 -24.09 15.27 -17.84
C TYR A 308 -22.97 16.30 -17.79
N VAL A 309 -23.09 17.33 -18.63
CA VAL A 309 -22.22 18.51 -18.59
C VAL A 309 -23.05 19.71 -18.20
N LEU A 310 -22.64 20.37 -17.12
CA LEU A 310 -23.31 21.54 -16.56
C LEU A 310 -22.36 22.75 -16.62
N ASP A 311 -22.92 23.94 -16.79
CA ASP A 311 -22.17 25.19 -16.66
C ASP A 311 -21.94 25.57 -15.19
N GLU A 312 -21.30 26.71 -14.94
CA GLU A 312 -21.02 27.23 -13.59
C GLU A 312 -22.28 27.43 -12.73
N SER A 313 -23.41 27.77 -13.36
CA SER A 313 -24.68 27.96 -12.66
C SER A 313 -25.35 26.64 -12.27
N GLY A 314 -24.87 25.52 -12.80
CA GLY A 314 -25.49 24.20 -12.70
C GLY A 314 -26.53 23.94 -13.80
N LYS A 315 -26.63 24.82 -14.81
CA LYS A 315 -27.55 24.60 -15.94
C LYS A 315 -26.97 23.55 -16.88
N LEU A 316 -27.85 22.65 -17.34
CA LEU A 316 -27.48 21.62 -18.31
C LEU A 316 -27.02 22.25 -19.62
N VAL A 317 -25.78 21.92 -20.03
CA VAL A 317 -25.24 22.21 -21.36
C VAL A 317 -25.70 21.12 -22.32
N PHE A 318 -25.39 19.86 -22.01
CA PHE A 318 -25.90 18.69 -22.70
C PHE A 318 -25.80 17.44 -21.81
N SER A 319 -26.47 16.36 -22.23
CA SER A 319 -26.37 15.03 -21.64
C SER A 319 -26.25 13.98 -22.73
N VAL A 320 -25.39 12.99 -22.54
CA VAL A 320 -25.20 11.88 -23.49
C VAL A 320 -25.19 10.55 -22.75
N PRO A 321 -25.89 9.51 -23.24
CA PRO A 321 -25.67 8.15 -22.77
C PRO A 321 -24.19 7.78 -22.91
N PHE A 322 -23.66 6.93 -22.03
CA PHE A 322 -22.28 6.49 -22.19
C PHE A 322 -22.12 5.80 -23.54
N PRO A 323 -21.24 6.30 -24.41
CA PRO A 323 -20.99 5.70 -25.70
C PRO A 323 -20.26 4.35 -25.58
N ALA A 324 -19.40 4.16 -24.57
CA ALA A 324 -18.61 2.93 -24.48
C ALA A 324 -19.39 1.78 -23.83
N ASP A 325 -19.01 0.56 -24.20
CA ASP A 325 -19.34 -0.63 -23.41
C ASP A 325 -18.77 -0.48 -22.00
N LEU A 326 -19.65 -0.21 -21.03
CA LEU A 326 -19.25 -0.08 -19.63
C LEU A 326 -18.89 -1.43 -18.99
N GLU A 327 -19.20 -2.55 -19.64
CA GLU A 327 -18.80 -3.87 -19.16
C GLU A 327 -17.30 -4.07 -19.33
N GLY A 328 -16.72 -3.66 -20.48
CA GLY A 328 -15.27 -3.72 -20.72
C GLY A 328 -14.49 -2.46 -20.36
N TYR A 329 -15.09 -1.28 -20.53
CA TYR A 329 -14.42 0.01 -20.36
C TYR A 329 -15.03 0.84 -19.23
N ARG A 330 -14.23 1.71 -18.61
CA ARG A 330 -14.69 2.73 -17.66
C ARG A 330 -14.34 4.12 -18.14
N LEU A 331 -15.20 5.09 -17.86
CA LEU A 331 -14.89 6.49 -18.05
C LEU A 331 -13.72 6.88 -17.11
N MET A 332 -12.67 7.44 -17.70
CA MET A 332 -11.43 7.86 -17.00
C MET A 332 -11.30 9.39 -16.95
N ALA A 333 -11.70 10.10 -17.99
CA ALA A 333 -11.65 11.55 -17.99
C ALA A 333 -12.65 12.13 -18.96
N VAL A 334 -13.10 13.34 -18.65
CA VAL A 334 -13.94 14.14 -19.53
C VAL A 334 -13.43 15.56 -19.51
N GLY A 335 -13.54 16.27 -20.63
CA GLY A 335 -13.07 17.64 -20.70
C GLY A 335 -13.64 18.38 -21.87
N ARG A 336 -13.19 19.63 -22.00
CA ARG A 336 -13.53 20.52 -23.11
C ARG A 336 -12.31 20.71 -24.01
N LEU A 337 -12.55 20.78 -25.30
CA LEU A 337 -11.58 21.18 -26.33
C LEU A 337 -11.78 22.65 -26.73
N SER A 338 -10.70 23.23 -27.21
CA SER A 338 -10.60 24.60 -27.69
C SER A 338 -10.92 24.69 -29.18
N ASN A 339 -11.66 25.74 -29.57
CA ASN A 339 -11.82 26.25 -30.94
C ASN A 339 -11.93 25.18 -32.07
N PRO A 340 -13.14 24.67 -32.36
CA PRO A 340 -14.45 25.07 -31.82
C PRO A 340 -14.75 24.45 -30.44
N ARG A 341 -15.77 24.96 -29.75
CA ARG A 341 -16.24 24.38 -28.48
C ARG A 341 -16.74 22.95 -28.72
N ARG A 342 -15.98 21.99 -28.19
CA ARG A 342 -16.27 20.55 -28.25
C ARG A 342 -15.95 19.94 -26.89
N PHE A 343 -16.44 18.73 -26.66
CA PHE A 343 -16.19 17.98 -25.43
C PHE A 343 -15.61 16.62 -25.77
N TRP A 344 -14.86 16.04 -24.86
CA TRP A 344 -14.33 14.70 -25.02
C TRP A 344 -14.60 13.85 -23.79
N ALA A 345 -14.79 12.56 -24.02
CA ALA A 345 -14.85 11.54 -22.98
C ALA A 345 -13.86 10.44 -23.33
N TRP A 346 -13.02 10.08 -22.35
CA TRP A 346 -11.98 9.08 -22.48
C TRP A 346 -12.30 7.87 -21.63
N TYR A 347 -12.25 6.71 -22.25
CA TYR A 347 -12.54 5.42 -21.68
C TYR A 347 -11.28 4.57 -21.66
N ARG A 348 -11.13 3.75 -20.61
CA ARG A 348 -10.05 2.76 -20.50
C ARG A 348 -10.60 1.41 -20.13
N PRO A 349 -9.91 0.32 -20.47
CA PRO A 349 -10.25 -0.99 -19.93
C PRO A 349 -10.40 -0.90 -18.42
N ARG A 350 -11.43 -1.57 -17.92
CA ARG A 350 -11.63 -1.78 -16.49
C ARG A 350 -10.38 -2.45 -15.90
N TRP A 351 -9.98 -2.00 -14.72
CA TRP A 351 -8.71 -2.38 -14.13
C TRP A 351 -8.76 -3.78 -13.51
N GLU A 352 -9.95 -4.19 -13.10
CA GLU A 352 -10.31 -5.45 -12.46
C GLU A 352 -10.40 -6.63 -13.43
N LEU A 353 -10.45 -6.36 -14.73
CA LEU A 353 -10.46 -7.40 -15.75
C LEU A 353 -9.16 -8.22 -15.68
N PRO A 354 -9.21 -9.55 -15.87
CA PRO A 354 -8.02 -10.38 -15.94
C PRO A 354 -6.97 -9.79 -16.88
N LEU A 355 -5.69 -9.90 -16.53
CA LEU A 355 -4.62 -9.34 -17.34
C LEU A 355 -4.68 -9.87 -18.78
N ALA A 356 -4.96 -11.17 -18.96
CA ALA A 356 -5.13 -11.79 -20.29
C ALA A 356 -6.25 -11.15 -21.13
N ASP A 357 -7.36 -10.76 -20.49
CA ASP A 357 -8.50 -10.13 -21.18
C ASP A 357 -8.15 -8.68 -21.55
N ARG A 358 -7.60 -7.91 -20.59
CA ARG A 358 -7.04 -6.57 -20.85
C ARG A 358 -5.95 -6.61 -21.92
N GLU A 359 -5.25 -7.74 -22.01
CA GLU A 359 -4.26 -8.06 -23.02
C GLU A 359 -4.84 -8.35 -24.43
N THR A 360 -6.14 -8.25 -24.63
CA THR A 360 -6.75 -8.25 -25.96
C THR A 360 -7.47 -6.95 -26.26
N MET A 361 -7.66 -6.11 -25.23
CA MET A 361 -8.35 -4.83 -25.34
C MET A 361 -7.43 -3.72 -25.83
N LEU A 362 -8.05 -2.69 -26.43
CA LEU A 362 -7.41 -1.45 -26.84
C LEU A 362 -7.09 -0.60 -25.60
N GLU A 363 -5.97 0.11 -25.60
CA GLU A 363 -5.49 0.89 -24.43
C GLU A 363 -6.49 1.95 -23.98
N GLY A 364 -7.24 2.52 -24.92
CA GLY A 364 -8.29 3.46 -24.64
C GLY A 364 -9.20 3.68 -25.84
N GLN A 365 -10.38 4.19 -25.54
CA GLN A 365 -11.31 4.71 -26.53
C GLN A 365 -11.65 6.13 -26.13
N TYR A 366 -11.83 7.02 -27.10
CA TYR A 366 -12.35 8.34 -26.82
C TYR A 366 -13.42 8.73 -27.82
N VAL A 367 -14.31 9.59 -27.34
CA VAL A 367 -15.42 10.15 -28.12
C VAL A 367 -15.35 11.66 -28.00
N ILE A 368 -15.53 12.34 -29.13
CA ILE A 368 -15.62 13.80 -29.19
C ILE A 368 -17.07 14.17 -29.52
N PHE A 369 -17.62 15.08 -28.72
CA PHE A 369 -18.95 15.63 -28.86
C PHE A 369 -18.87 17.07 -29.34
N ASP A 370 -19.83 17.49 -30.16
CA ASP A 370 -20.08 18.91 -30.37
C ASP A 370 -20.73 19.55 -29.14
N ASP A 371 -21.03 20.83 -29.28
CA ASP A 371 -21.64 21.64 -28.25
C ASP A 371 -23.08 21.25 -27.89
N ALA A 372 -23.75 20.51 -28.77
CA ALA A 372 -25.08 19.96 -28.56
C ALA A 372 -25.03 18.52 -28.00
N GLY A 373 -23.85 17.99 -27.71
CA GLY A 373 -23.67 16.62 -27.24
C GLY A 373 -23.75 15.55 -28.35
N ARG A 374 -23.74 15.94 -29.63
CA ARG A 374 -23.74 14.96 -30.73
C ARG A 374 -22.32 14.45 -30.97
N GLU A 375 -22.16 13.15 -31.12
CA GLU A 375 -20.89 12.56 -31.54
C GLU A 375 -20.52 13.08 -32.93
N ILE A 376 -19.36 13.75 -33.04
CA ILE A 376 -18.90 14.32 -34.32
C ILE A 376 -17.93 13.43 -35.07
N LEU A 377 -17.34 12.45 -34.38
CA LEU A 377 -16.43 11.48 -34.95
C LEU A 377 -16.84 10.10 -34.49
N PRO A 378 -16.72 9.08 -35.36
CA PRO A 378 -16.77 7.69 -34.92
C PRO A 378 -15.78 7.49 -33.77
N ARG A 379 -16.15 6.60 -32.84
CA ARG A 379 -15.32 6.26 -31.68
C ARG A 379 -13.90 5.97 -32.12
N GLN A 380 -12.97 6.73 -31.57
CA GLN A 380 -11.57 6.62 -31.93
C GLN A 380 -10.89 5.70 -30.93
N THR A 381 -10.10 4.78 -31.47
CA THR A 381 -9.32 3.83 -30.70
C THR A 381 -7.91 4.34 -30.59
N VAL A 382 -7.34 4.26 -29.39
CA VAL A 382 -5.96 4.63 -29.18
C VAL A 382 -5.12 3.39 -29.45
N PRO A 383 -4.15 3.45 -30.38
CA PRO A 383 -3.35 2.29 -30.69
C PRO A 383 -2.57 1.85 -29.46
N PRO A 384 -2.31 0.54 -29.30
CA PRO A 384 -1.32 0.09 -28.34
C PRO A 384 0.03 0.77 -28.64
N ARG A 385 0.76 1.15 -27.61
CA ARG A 385 2.02 1.89 -27.77
C ARG A 385 3.06 1.11 -28.60
N PRO A 386 3.78 1.77 -29.54
CA PRO A 386 4.93 1.17 -30.21
C PRO A 386 6.11 1.06 -29.23
N GLY A 387 6.68 -0.15 -29.07
CA GLY A 387 7.93 -0.38 -28.32
C GLY A 387 7.83 -1.14 -27.00
N ASN A 388 6.64 -1.37 -26.45
CA ASN A 388 6.35 -2.47 -25.51
C ASN A 388 4.83 -2.53 -25.32
N VAL A 389 4.29 -3.73 -25.51
CA VAL A 389 2.86 -4.00 -25.50
C VAL A 389 2.36 -3.89 -24.05
N ARG A 390 1.75 -2.74 -23.73
CA ARG A 390 0.93 -2.48 -22.52
C ARG A 390 1.62 -2.17 -21.21
N ASP A 391 2.59 -1.28 -21.21
CA ASP A 391 3.16 -0.78 -19.95
C ASP A 391 2.74 0.68 -19.73
N PHE A 392 2.02 0.94 -18.63
CA PHE A 392 1.83 2.31 -18.13
C PHE A 392 3.18 2.98 -17.74
N HIS A 393 4.27 2.20 -17.69
CA HIS A 393 5.64 2.62 -17.41
C HIS A 393 6.58 2.07 -18.50
N ALA A 394 7.11 2.91 -19.41
CA ALA A 394 7.89 2.37 -20.54
C ALA A 394 9.30 1.86 -20.19
N ALA A 395 9.69 1.90 -18.92
CA ALA A 395 10.75 1.03 -18.42
C ALA A 395 10.09 0.00 -17.52
N GLY A 396 9.70 -1.15 -18.09
CA GLY A 396 9.48 -2.35 -17.28
C GLY A 396 10.69 -2.56 -16.36
N PRO A 397 10.52 -3.21 -15.21
CA PRO A 397 11.57 -3.32 -14.22
C PRO A 397 12.88 -3.77 -14.84
N GLY A 398 13.95 -3.01 -14.58
CA GLY A 398 15.27 -3.30 -15.13
C GLY A 398 15.77 -4.68 -14.66
N PRO A 399 16.79 -5.27 -15.32
CA PRO A 399 17.34 -6.57 -14.93
C PRO A 399 17.76 -6.67 -13.45
N LEU A 400 18.10 -5.53 -12.82
CA LEU A 400 18.41 -5.45 -11.39
C LEU A 400 17.24 -5.85 -10.49
N HIS A 401 15.99 -5.78 -10.96
CA HIS A 401 14.82 -6.18 -10.20
C HIS A 401 14.80 -7.68 -9.88
N ALA A 402 15.44 -8.50 -10.70
CA ALA A 402 15.64 -9.92 -10.39
C ALA A 402 16.45 -10.13 -9.09
N LEU A 403 17.32 -9.17 -8.72
CA LEU A 403 18.13 -9.25 -7.48
C LEU A 403 17.25 -9.23 -6.22
N SER A 404 16.03 -8.70 -6.28
CA SER A 404 15.05 -8.79 -5.20
C SER A 404 14.74 -10.24 -4.81
N GLY A 405 14.95 -11.19 -5.72
CA GLY A 405 14.87 -12.62 -5.44
C GLY A 405 15.85 -13.07 -4.34
N LEU A 406 17.04 -12.47 -4.26
CA LEU A 406 18.05 -12.83 -3.25
C LEU A 406 17.57 -12.61 -1.80
N VAL A 407 16.66 -11.66 -1.60
CA VAL A 407 16.16 -11.23 -0.29
C VAL A 407 14.67 -11.51 -0.09
N THR A 408 14.04 -12.20 -1.03
CA THR A 408 12.63 -12.60 -0.95
C THR A 408 12.56 -14.10 -0.79
N SER A 409 11.68 -14.57 0.10
CA SER A 409 11.54 -16.00 0.36
C SER A 409 10.39 -16.62 -0.44
N PRO A 410 10.45 -17.93 -0.76
CA PRO A 410 9.35 -18.65 -1.40
C PRO A 410 8.04 -18.54 -0.63
N PHE A 411 8.10 -18.61 0.70
CA PHE A 411 6.91 -18.45 1.54
C PHE A 411 6.29 -17.06 1.37
N GLU A 412 7.11 -16.01 1.38
CA GLU A 412 6.63 -14.64 1.20
C GLU A 412 6.00 -14.43 -0.18
N VAL A 413 6.64 -14.91 -1.25
CA VAL A 413 6.07 -14.84 -2.61
C VAL A 413 4.73 -15.58 -2.69
N ALA A 414 4.66 -16.81 -2.15
CA ALA A 414 3.44 -17.59 -2.17
C ALA A 414 2.29 -16.88 -1.42
N VAL A 415 2.58 -16.32 -0.23
CA VAL A 415 1.59 -15.58 0.56
C VAL A 415 1.15 -14.31 -0.17
N LEU A 416 2.07 -13.51 -0.71
CA LEU A 416 1.74 -12.26 -1.37
C LEU A 416 0.94 -12.48 -2.66
N ILE A 417 1.39 -13.39 -3.53
CA ILE A 417 0.66 -13.73 -4.77
C ILE A 417 -0.71 -14.33 -4.45
N GLY A 418 -0.79 -15.29 -3.52
CA GLY A 418 -2.06 -15.90 -3.14
C GLY A 418 -3.04 -14.90 -2.53
N THR A 419 -2.55 -13.99 -1.69
CA THR A 419 -3.37 -12.93 -1.10
C THR A 419 -3.87 -11.96 -2.16
N LEU A 420 -3.00 -11.49 -3.07
CA LEU A 420 -3.40 -10.60 -4.16
C LEU A 420 -4.43 -11.25 -5.08
N ALA A 421 -4.22 -12.50 -5.50
CA ALA A 421 -5.16 -13.22 -6.34
C ALA A 421 -6.55 -13.35 -5.66
N ASN A 422 -6.58 -13.59 -4.34
CA ASN A 422 -7.83 -13.63 -3.59
C ASN A 422 -8.51 -12.25 -3.52
N LEU A 423 -7.75 -11.19 -3.23
CA LEU A 423 -8.29 -9.83 -3.14
C LEU A 423 -8.77 -9.29 -4.50
N GLU A 424 -8.09 -9.62 -5.59
CA GLU A 424 -8.54 -9.31 -6.94
C GLU A 424 -9.83 -10.07 -7.29
N SER A 425 -9.92 -11.35 -6.90
CA SER A 425 -11.14 -12.14 -7.07
C SER A 425 -12.30 -11.53 -6.29
N GLU A 426 -12.06 -11.07 -5.06
CA GLU A 426 -13.05 -10.35 -4.25
C GLU A 426 -13.50 -9.06 -4.94
N SER A 427 -12.57 -8.23 -5.43
CA SER A 427 -12.92 -7.00 -6.15
C SER A 427 -13.72 -7.27 -7.44
N ARG A 428 -13.38 -8.33 -8.17
CA ARG A 428 -14.16 -8.78 -9.35
C ARG A 428 -15.58 -9.19 -8.99
N ARG A 429 -15.84 -9.76 -7.81
CA ARG A 429 -17.21 -10.08 -7.34
C ARG A 429 -18.06 -8.83 -7.08
N HIS A 430 -17.43 -7.67 -6.91
CA HIS A 430 -18.09 -6.37 -6.74
C HIS A 430 -17.98 -5.52 -8.00
N ASP A 431 -17.81 -6.15 -9.17
CA ASP A 431 -17.65 -5.47 -10.45
C ASP A 431 -16.58 -4.36 -10.39
N GLY A 432 -15.50 -4.54 -9.62
CA GLY A 432 -14.46 -3.52 -9.43
C GLY A 432 -14.94 -2.15 -8.93
N LEU A 433 -16.19 -2.04 -8.46
CA LEU A 433 -16.74 -0.84 -7.81
C LEU A 433 -16.23 -0.72 -6.38
N GLU A 434 -15.83 -1.83 -5.77
CA GLU A 434 -15.21 -1.90 -4.46
C GLU A 434 -13.86 -2.64 -4.56
N ALA A 435 -12.85 -2.12 -3.86
CA ALA A 435 -11.57 -2.79 -3.72
C ALA A 435 -11.14 -2.74 -2.25
N PRO A 436 -10.73 -3.87 -1.66
CA PRO A 436 -10.12 -3.86 -0.34
C PRO A 436 -8.90 -2.93 -0.34
N MET A 437 -8.74 -2.10 0.70
CA MET A 437 -7.55 -1.22 0.82
C MET A 437 -6.23 -2.01 0.74
N LEU A 438 -6.26 -3.24 1.28
CA LEU A 438 -5.12 -4.17 1.22
C LEU A 438 -4.70 -4.48 -0.21
N LEU A 439 -5.63 -4.53 -1.17
CA LEU A 439 -5.34 -4.82 -2.58
C LEU A 439 -4.48 -3.71 -3.18
N GLN A 440 -4.85 -2.45 -2.96
CA GLN A 440 -4.06 -1.30 -3.44
C GLN A 440 -2.70 -1.22 -2.76
N PHE A 441 -2.65 -1.41 -1.45
CA PHE A 441 -1.40 -1.39 -0.71
C PHE A 441 -0.44 -2.49 -1.17
N LEU A 442 -0.90 -3.74 -1.22
CA LEU A 442 -0.08 -4.86 -1.65
C LEU A 442 0.25 -4.77 -3.14
N GLY A 443 -0.71 -4.45 -4.01
CA GLY A 443 -0.49 -4.34 -5.46
C GLY A 443 0.63 -3.35 -5.78
N GLY A 444 0.50 -2.12 -5.27
CA GLY A 444 1.50 -1.07 -5.49
C GLY A 444 2.83 -1.28 -4.76
N SER A 445 2.85 -1.97 -3.63
CA SER A 445 4.11 -2.20 -2.89
C SER A 445 4.87 -3.43 -3.39
N THR A 446 4.17 -4.49 -3.79
CA THR A 446 4.80 -5.74 -4.20
C THR A 446 5.32 -5.71 -5.63
N GLU A 447 4.69 -4.93 -6.52
CA GLU A 447 5.21 -4.73 -7.87
C GLU A 447 6.63 -4.13 -7.87
N LEU A 448 6.99 -3.37 -6.82
CA LEU A 448 8.32 -2.77 -6.65
C LEU A 448 9.44 -3.79 -6.40
N PHE A 449 9.14 -5.05 -6.08
CA PHE A 449 10.19 -6.05 -5.83
C PHE A 449 9.86 -7.48 -6.26
N ILE A 450 8.63 -7.78 -6.68
CA ILE A 450 8.26 -9.08 -7.24
C ILE A 450 7.85 -8.88 -8.71
N PRO A 451 8.70 -9.29 -9.67
CA PRO A 451 8.34 -9.21 -11.08
C PRO A 451 7.17 -10.16 -11.37
N GLY A 452 6.23 -9.74 -12.23
CA GLY A 452 5.06 -10.54 -12.61
C GLY A 452 3.78 -10.20 -11.86
N ILE A 453 3.84 -9.42 -10.78
CA ILE A 453 2.66 -9.12 -9.95
C ILE A 453 1.90 -7.87 -10.42
N SER A 454 2.52 -6.99 -11.19
CA SER A 454 1.90 -5.71 -11.52
C SER A 454 0.58 -5.86 -12.29
N TRP A 455 -0.34 -4.96 -11.98
CA TRP A 455 -1.59 -4.81 -12.72
C TRP A 455 -1.41 -4.17 -14.09
N TYR A 456 -0.25 -3.57 -14.36
CA TYR A 456 -0.13 -2.61 -15.46
C TYR A 456 0.86 -3.00 -16.54
N TRP A 457 1.60 -4.10 -16.40
CA TRP A 457 2.58 -4.50 -17.41
C TRP A 457 2.74 -6.01 -17.52
N ARG A 458 3.10 -6.44 -18.73
CA ARG A 458 3.51 -7.81 -18.98
C ARG A 458 4.96 -7.96 -18.58
N THR A 459 5.21 -8.79 -17.57
CA THR A 459 6.59 -8.99 -17.12
C THR A 459 7.36 -9.84 -18.12
N GLN A 460 8.57 -9.41 -18.45
CA GLN A 460 9.48 -10.19 -19.29
C GLN A 460 9.71 -11.58 -18.65
N PRO A 461 9.44 -12.69 -19.38
CA PRO A 461 9.59 -14.04 -18.81
C PRO A 461 10.98 -14.27 -18.21
N ALA A 462 12.04 -13.76 -18.86
CA ALA A 462 13.41 -13.84 -18.38
C ALA A 462 13.61 -13.21 -16.98
N LEU A 463 12.92 -12.10 -16.69
CA LEU A 463 13.00 -11.45 -15.38
C LEU A 463 12.32 -12.30 -14.29
N VAL A 464 11.15 -12.88 -14.60
CA VAL A 464 10.45 -13.79 -13.68
C VAL A 464 11.30 -15.03 -13.38
N PHE A 465 11.89 -15.64 -14.41
CA PHE A 465 12.77 -16.79 -14.25
C PHE A 465 14.06 -16.44 -13.49
N GLY A 466 14.66 -15.29 -13.78
CA GLY A 466 15.84 -14.78 -13.06
C GLY A 466 15.55 -14.56 -11.58
N PHE A 467 14.44 -13.89 -11.26
CA PHE A 467 13.98 -13.68 -9.89
C PHE A 467 13.74 -15.01 -9.17
N ALA A 468 12.98 -15.93 -9.77
CA ALA A 468 12.68 -17.22 -9.18
C ALA A 468 13.94 -18.05 -8.94
N GLY A 469 14.88 -18.06 -9.90
CA GLY A 469 16.17 -18.73 -9.77
C GLY A 469 17.01 -18.18 -8.61
N LEU A 470 17.10 -16.86 -8.48
CA LEU A 470 17.82 -16.19 -7.39
C LEU A 470 17.15 -16.44 -6.03
N MET A 471 15.82 -16.41 -5.97
CA MET A 471 15.04 -16.73 -4.76
C MET A 471 15.27 -18.15 -4.27
N LEU A 472 15.14 -19.14 -5.15
CA LEU A 472 15.33 -20.54 -4.80
C LEU A 472 16.78 -20.83 -4.39
N SER A 473 17.75 -20.23 -5.11
CA SER A 473 19.17 -20.37 -4.78
C SER A 473 19.51 -19.75 -3.43
N SER A 474 19.05 -18.52 -3.16
CA SER A 474 19.22 -17.86 -1.86
C SER A 474 18.61 -18.68 -0.73
N SER A 475 17.40 -19.22 -0.94
CA SER A 475 16.71 -20.04 0.05
C SER A 475 17.42 -21.36 0.30
N LEU A 476 17.98 -22.00 -0.73
CA LEU A 476 18.81 -23.18 -0.60
C LEU A 476 20.08 -22.88 0.22
N ILE A 477 20.78 -21.78 -0.10
CA ILE A 477 21.98 -21.34 0.64
C ILE A 477 21.63 -21.06 2.10
N CYS A 478 20.53 -20.36 2.37
CA CYS A 478 20.05 -20.08 3.73
C CYS A 478 19.68 -21.37 4.47
N GLY A 479 18.99 -22.30 3.82
CA GLY A 479 18.67 -23.63 4.36
C GLY A 479 19.90 -24.44 4.73
N LEU A 480 20.91 -24.46 3.85
CA LEU A 480 22.21 -25.07 4.13
C LEU A 480 22.90 -24.34 5.30
N GLY A 481 22.97 -23.02 5.29
CA GLY A 481 23.51 -22.23 6.41
C GLY A 481 22.84 -22.58 7.74
N CYS A 482 21.51 -22.66 7.75
CA CYS A 482 20.70 -23.07 8.91
C CYS A 482 20.91 -24.52 9.35
N TYR A 483 21.36 -25.41 8.47
CA TYR A 483 21.69 -26.78 8.84
C TYR A 483 23.12 -26.88 9.41
N TRP A 484 24.08 -26.28 8.71
CA TRP A 484 25.51 -26.42 8.97
C TRP A 484 25.93 -25.61 10.20
N LEU A 485 25.37 -24.42 10.40
CA LEU A 485 25.76 -23.55 11.51
C LEU A 485 25.40 -24.16 12.87
N PRO A 486 24.17 -24.66 13.14
CA PRO A 486 23.87 -25.36 14.40
C PRO A 486 24.71 -26.62 14.63
N ARG A 487 25.02 -27.38 13.56
CA ARG A 487 25.91 -28.54 13.64
C ARG A 487 27.30 -28.17 14.14
N ARG A 488 27.83 -27.01 13.74
CA ARG A 488 29.11 -26.47 14.21
C ARG A 488 29.12 -26.17 15.72
N TYR A 489 27.94 -25.99 16.33
CA TYR A 489 27.75 -25.80 17.77
C TYR A 489 27.14 -27.04 18.45
N ALA A 490 27.25 -28.21 17.81
CA ALA A 490 26.83 -29.51 18.32
C ALA A 490 25.32 -29.64 18.63
N PHE A 491 24.46 -28.91 17.91
CA PHE A 491 23.01 -29.05 18.04
C PHE A 491 22.57 -30.43 17.53
N SER A 492 21.44 -30.94 18.04
CA SER A 492 20.90 -32.22 17.60
C SER A 492 20.55 -32.20 16.10
N ARG A 493 20.57 -33.37 15.46
CA ARG A 493 20.21 -33.51 14.03
C ARG A 493 18.81 -33.00 13.76
N THR A 494 17.84 -33.35 14.60
CA THR A 494 16.45 -32.89 14.49
C THR A 494 16.33 -31.37 14.56
N ARG A 495 17.03 -30.73 15.51
CA ARG A 495 17.04 -29.26 15.64
C ARG A 495 17.68 -28.58 14.43
N SER A 496 18.76 -29.17 13.90
CA SER A 496 19.42 -28.67 12.69
C SER A 496 18.54 -28.80 11.44
N VAL A 497 17.81 -29.91 11.31
CA VAL A 497 16.85 -30.12 10.20
C VAL A 497 15.68 -29.13 10.30
N ALA A 498 15.14 -28.90 11.49
CA ALA A 498 14.07 -27.92 11.69
C ALA A 498 14.49 -26.51 11.24
N TRP A 499 15.72 -26.09 11.59
CA TRP A 499 16.27 -24.82 11.12
C TRP A 499 16.52 -24.81 9.61
N ALA A 500 16.98 -25.91 9.03
CA ALA A 500 17.15 -26.03 7.59
C ALA A 500 15.83 -25.81 6.84
N VAL A 501 14.75 -26.44 7.29
CA VAL A 501 13.39 -26.26 6.75
C VAL A 501 12.93 -24.81 6.90
N CYS A 502 13.21 -24.18 8.05
CA CYS A 502 12.92 -22.76 8.26
C CYS A 502 13.70 -21.85 7.27
N GLY A 503 15.00 -22.10 7.08
CA GLY A 503 15.84 -21.37 6.11
C GLY A 503 15.42 -21.58 4.65
N LEU A 504 14.96 -22.78 4.29
CA LEU A 504 14.43 -23.07 2.95
C LEU A 504 13.09 -22.35 2.70
N SER A 505 12.22 -22.30 3.71
CA SER A 505 10.88 -21.72 3.56
C SER A 505 10.92 -20.19 3.57
N PHE A 506 11.67 -19.62 4.52
CA PHE A 506 11.72 -18.18 4.79
C PHE A 506 13.01 -17.51 4.29
N GLY A 507 13.86 -18.22 3.55
CA GLY A 507 15.09 -17.68 2.96
C GLY A 507 15.99 -16.97 3.97
N LEU A 508 16.46 -15.78 3.59
CA LEU A 508 17.29 -14.91 4.44
C LEU A 508 16.61 -14.58 5.77
N THR A 509 15.29 -14.34 5.77
CA THR A 509 14.52 -14.07 6.98
C THR A 509 14.58 -15.24 7.97
N GLY A 510 14.48 -16.48 7.49
CA GLY A 510 14.62 -17.68 8.33
C GLY A 510 16.03 -17.84 8.90
N PHE A 511 17.05 -17.53 8.11
CA PHE A 511 18.44 -17.54 8.58
C PHE A 511 18.72 -16.46 9.63
N LEU A 512 18.27 -15.23 9.40
CA LEU A 512 18.35 -14.13 10.37
C LEU A 512 17.56 -14.42 11.64
N LEU A 513 16.40 -15.08 11.53
CA LEU A 513 15.62 -15.53 12.67
C LEU A 513 16.42 -16.49 13.55
N MET A 514 17.08 -17.49 12.95
CA MET A 514 17.94 -18.43 13.67
C MET A 514 19.07 -17.69 14.40
N ILE A 515 19.77 -16.78 13.72
CA ILE A 515 20.84 -15.97 14.31
C ILE A 515 20.31 -15.11 15.46
N ALA A 516 19.13 -14.51 15.26
CA ALA A 516 18.49 -13.63 16.20
C ALA A 516 18.06 -14.35 17.48
N LEU A 517 17.56 -15.58 17.37
CA LEU A 517 17.01 -16.37 18.48
C LEU A 517 18.06 -17.12 19.28
N LEU A 518 18.99 -17.78 18.60
CA LEU A 518 19.92 -18.69 19.24
C LEU A 518 21.03 -17.90 19.94
N GLN A 519 21.32 -18.29 21.18
CA GLN A 519 22.57 -17.91 21.81
C GLN A 519 23.68 -18.75 21.17
N TRP A 520 24.73 -18.06 20.69
CA TRP A 520 25.89 -18.68 20.07
C TRP A 520 26.99 -18.80 21.11
N PRO A 521 27.15 -19.97 21.77
CA PRO A 521 28.11 -20.10 22.85
C PRO A 521 29.54 -19.93 22.32
N ALA A 522 30.39 -19.32 23.14
CA ALA A 522 31.81 -19.19 22.80
C ALA A 522 32.42 -20.58 22.56
N ARG A 523 33.40 -20.61 21.65
CA ARG A 523 34.17 -21.82 21.37
C ARG A 523 35.62 -21.56 21.71
N ILE A 524 36.22 -22.49 22.44
CA ILE A 524 37.63 -22.47 22.83
C ILE A 524 38.32 -23.75 22.37
N ALA A 525 39.63 -23.74 22.18
CA ALA A 525 40.36 -24.96 21.81
C ALA A 525 40.31 -25.98 22.96
N CYS A 526 39.99 -27.23 22.66
CA CYS A 526 40.06 -28.30 23.65
C CYS A 526 41.51 -28.52 24.08
N PRO A 527 41.86 -28.55 25.38
CA PRO A 527 43.24 -28.75 25.81
C PRO A 527 43.81 -30.11 25.35
N LYS A 528 42.97 -31.16 25.29
CA LYS A 528 43.36 -32.50 24.83
C LYS A 528 43.52 -32.60 23.30
N CYS A 529 42.45 -32.34 22.54
CA CYS A 529 42.45 -32.59 21.09
C CYS A 529 42.69 -31.35 20.21
N ARG A 530 42.84 -30.16 20.81
CA ARG A 530 43.00 -28.83 20.17
C ARG A 530 41.86 -28.40 19.24
N LYS A 531 40.85 -29.24 18.99
CA LYS A 531 39.67 -28.86 18.20
C LYS A 531 38.80 -27.84 18.95
N PRO A 532 38.15 -26.88 18.26
CA PRO A 532 37.26 -25.93 18.90
C PRO A 532 36.05 -26.64 19.51
N ARG A 533 35.86 -26.48 20.82
CA ARG A 533 34.76 -27.05 21.61
C ARG A 533 33.83 -25.96 22.13
N VAL A 534 32.58 -26.30 22.41
CA VAL A 534 31.61 -25.38 23.02
C VAL A 534 31.88 -25.22 24.51
N VAL A 535 31.88 -23.97 25.02
CA VAL A 535 32.18 -23.68 26.44
C VAL A 535 31.09 -24.19 27.39
N THR A 536 29.83 -24.19 26.95
CA THR A 536 28.67 -24.52 27.81
C THR A 536 28.42 -26.01 28.05
N ARG A 537 29.21 -26.91 27.43
CA ARG A 537 29.15 -28.35 27.76
C ARG A 537 30.06 -28.65 28.95
N GLU A 538 29.94 -29.83 29.55
CA GLU A 538 30.88 -30.31 30.56
C GLU A 538 32.03 -31.13 29.95
N ARG A 539 31.79 -31.70 28.76
CA ARG A 539 32.74 -32.56 28.03
C ARG A 539 32.89 -32.11 26.59
N CYS A 540 34.08 -32.31 26.04
CA CYS A 540 34.40 -31.98 24.66
C CYS A 540 33.63 -32.87 23.68
N GLU A 541 32.87 -32.27 22.76
CA GLU A 541 32.07 -33.00 21.76
C GLU A 541 32.89 -33.80 20.73
N HIS A 542 34.23 -33.69 20.73
CA HIS A 542 35.12 -34.41 19.81
C HIS A 542 35.90 -35.56 20.44
N CYS A 543 36.29 -35.44 21.72
CA CYS A 543 37.17 -36.41 22.39
C CYS A 543 36.69 -36.83 23.78
N ASP A 544 35.51 -36.37 24.18
CA ASP A 544 34.85 -36.61 25.46
C ASP A 544 35.67 -36.21 26.72
N ALA A 545 36.77 -35.47 26.55
CA ALA A 545 37.54 -34.98 27.68
C ALA A 545 36.72 -34.00 28.53
N PRO A 546 36.71 -34.15 29.87
CA PRO A 546 36.07 -33.19 30.75
C PRO A 546 36.71 -31.81 30.62
N HIS A 547 35.92 -30.77 30.78
CA HIS A 547 36.43 -29.41 30.75
C HIS A 547 37.25 -29.14 32.00
N ALA A 548 38.38 -28.45 31.82
CA ALA A 548 39.09 -27.88 32.96
C ALA A 548 38.13 -26.94 33.69
N LEU A 549 38.09 -27.07 35.03
CA LEU A 549 37.39 -26.11 35.87
C LEU A 549 37.92 -24.71 35.57
N PRO A 550 37.07 -23.66 35.67
CA PRO A 550 37.55 -22.29 35.60
C PRO A 550 38.75 -22.14 36.55
N ALA A 551 39.80 -21.45 36.09
CA ALA A 551 40.91 -21.17 36.98
C ALA A 551 40.38 -20.31 38.14
N PRO A 552 40.73 -20.64 39.41
CA PRO A 552 40.29 -19.85 40.54
C PRO A 552 40.70 -18.39 40.35
N ASP A 553 39.75 -17.46 40.25
CA ASP A 553 40.02 -16.02 40.09
C ASP A 553 39.78 -15.21 41.37
N GLY A 554 39.39 -15.90 42.46
CA GLY A 554 39.10 -15.30 43.75
C GLY A 554 37.73 -14.63 43.83
N THR A 555 36.91 -14.72 42.77
CA THR A 555 35.50 -14.28 42.78
C THR A 555 34.51 -15.43 42.98
N GLU A 556 35.00 -16.67 43.11
CA GLU A 556 34.14 -17.79 43.45
C GLU A 556 33.57 -17.65 44.87
N ILE A 557 32.24 -17.56 44.98
CA ILE A 557 31.55 -17.74 46.25
C ILE A 557 31.39 -19.24 46.45
N PHE A 558 32.28 -19.84 47.25
CA PHE A 558 32.07 -21.20 47.72
C PHE A 558 30.92 -21.15 48.74
N GLU A 559 29.78 -21.77 48.42
CA GLU A 559 28.82 -22.12 49.46
C GLU A 559 29.58 -22.99 50.46
N GLU A 560 29.76 -22.48 51.69
CA GLU A 560 30.26 -23.27 52.79
C GLU A 560 29.28 -24.43 52.97
N VAL A 561 29.65 -25.60 52.43
CA VAL A 561 28.94 -26.84 52.71
C VAL A 561 28.94 -26.95 54.23
N PRO A 562 27.76 -26.95 54.91
CA PRO A 562 27.71 -27.01 56.36
C PRO A 562 28.50 -28.24 56.77
N ALA A 563 29.54 -28.04 57.60
CA ALA A 563 30.38 -29.12 58.06
C ALA A 563 29.48 -30.23 58.58
N ILE A 564 29.47 -31.38 57.89
CA ILE A 564 28.77 -32.57 58.35
C ILE A 564 29.45 -32.91 59.68
N ALA A 565 28.77 -32.59 60.78
CA ALA A 565 29.24 -32.92 62.11
C ALA A 565 29.44 -34.43 62.17
N HIS A 566 30.69 -34.87 62.19
CA HIS A 566 31.01 -36.26 62.43
C HIS A 566 30.37 -36.67 63.77
N PRO A 567 29.52 -37.71 63.82
CA PRO A 567 29.02 -38.20 65.08
C PRO A 567 30.21 -38.66 65.91
N ALA A 568 30.41 -38.00 67.05
CA ALA A 568 31.43 -38.37 68.01
C ALA A 568 31.24 -39.83 68.41
N LEU A 569 32.29 -40.63 68.19
CA LEU A 569 32.46 -41.94 68.81
C LEU A 569 32.43 -41.75 70.33
N ALA A 570 31.27 -41.99 70.93
CA ALA A 570 31.13 -42.11 72.37
C ALA A 570 31.67 -43.48 72.79
N ALA A 571 32.87 -43.49 73.36
CA ALA A 571 33.34 -44.60 74.17
C ALA A 571 32.65 -44.57 75.54
N ARG A 572 31.85 -45.58 75.83
CA ARG A 572 31.76 -46.23 77.15
C ARG A 572 31.18 -47.63 77.01
#